data_AF-A0A2E5MRY3-F1
#
_entry.id   AF-A0A2E5MRY3-F1
#
_cell.length_a   1.000
_cell.length_b   1.000
_cell.length_c   1.000
_cell.angle_alpha   90.00
_cell.angle_beta   90.00
_cell.angle_gamma   90.00
#
_symmetry.space_group_name_H-M   'P 1'
#
loop_
_entity.id
_entity.type
_entity.pdbx_description
1 polymer ?
#
loop_
_entity_poly.entity_id
_entity_poly.type
_entity_poly.pdbx_seq_one_letter_code
_entity_poly.pdbx_strand_id
1 'polypeptide(L)' 'MTNNLLEIKGLNVTFRGPSEEFTAVDNFSLEIKKGETIAIVGESGSGKSTT' A
#
# COMPACT_ATOMS: atom_id res chain seq x y z
N MET A 1 -1.43 17.30 18.02
CA MET A 1 -2.38 16.58 17.15
C MET A 1 -1.67 16.27 15.85
N THR A 2 -1.51 14.99 15.49
CA THR A 2 -0.90 14.58 14.22
C THR A 2 -1.85 14.96 13.08
N ASN A 3 -1.44 15.93 12.26
CA ASN A 3 -2.23 16.42 11.12
C ASN A 3 -1.95 15.56 9.88
N ASN A 4 -2.25 14.27 9.98
CA ASN A 4 -2.09 13.32 8.89
C ASN A 4 -3.26 13.48 7.91
N LEU A 5 -2.96 13.61 6.62
CA LEU A 5 -3.93 13.63 5.53
C LEU A 5 -4.35 12.21 5.13
N LEU A 6 -3.39 11.27 5.14
CA LEU A 6 -3.61 9.85 4.91
C LEU A 6 -2.85 9.04 5.96
N GLU A 7 -3.47 7.99 6.47
CA GLU A 7 -2.84 7.02 7.35
C GLU A 7 -3.31 5.61 6.95
N ILE A 8 -2.36 4.74 6.62
CA ILE A 8 -2.54 3.33 6.32
C ILE A 8 -1.78 2.55 7.39
N LYS A 9 -2.44 1.57 8.03
CA LYS A 9 -1.85 0.72 9.07
C LYS A 9 -2.08 -0.75 8.73
N GLY A 10 -1.00 -1.49 8.53
CA GLY A 10 -1.01 -2.94 8.33
C GLY A 10 -1.89 -3.43 7.17
N LEU A 11 -1.89 -2.71 6.05
CA LEU A 11 -2.64 -3.08 4.86
C LEU A 11 -2.15 -4.42 4.29
N ASN A 12 -3.08 -5.34 4.14
CA ASN A 12 -2.88 -6.61 3.46
C ASN A 12 -3.87 -6.69 2.30
N VAL A 13 -3.37 -6.95 1.09
CA VAL A 13 -4.20 -7.13 -0.11
C VAL A 13 -3.85 -8.44 -0.76
N THR A 14 -4.79 -9.38 -0.71
CA THR A 14 -4.66 -10.71 -1.30
C THR A 14 -5.72 -10.90 -2.38
N PHE A 15 -5.28 -11.31 -3.56
CA PHE A 15 -6.13 -11.69 -4.68
C PHE A 15 -6.26 -13.21 -4.73
N ARG A 16 -7.48 -13.69 -4.97
CA ARG A 16 -7.71 -15.12 -5.23
C ARG A 16 -7.58 -15.37 -6.73
N GLY A 17 -6.51 -16.05 -7.13
CA GLY A 17 -6.34 -16.55 -8.48
C GLY A 17 -7.09 -17.87 -8.68
N PRO A 18 -7.18 -18.36 -9.93
CA PRO A 18 -7.81 -19.65 -10.25
C PRO A 18 -7.14 -20.86 -9.59
N SER A 19 -5.81 -20.75 -9.35
CA SER A 19 -4.97 -21.86 -8.88
C SER A 19 -4.40 -21.62 -7.48
N GLU A 20 -4.16 -20.36 -7.11
CA GLU A 20 -3.54 -19.98 -5.84
C GLU A 20 -3.92 -18.55 -5.43
N GLU A 21 -3.75 -18.25 -4.14
CA GLU A 21 -3.85 -16.88 -3.63
C GLU A 21 -2.54 -16.14 -3.86
N PHE A 22 -2.63 -14.87 -4.22
CA PHE A 22 -1.48 -13.97 -4.41
C PHE A 22 -1.63 -12.74 -3.52
N THR A 23 -0.71 -12.57 -2.58
CA THR A 23 -0.65 -11.36 -1.75
C THR A 23 0.16 -10.28 -2.46
N ALA A 24 -0.52 -9.22 -2.87
CA ALA A 24 0.07 -8.09 -3.59
C ALA A 24 0.64 -7.02 -2.65
N VAL A 25 0.09 -6.90 -1.44
CA VAL A 25 0.54 -5.99 -0.39
C VAL A 25 0.50 -6.76 0.92
N ASP A 26 1.61 -6.81 1.64
CA ASP A 26 1.75 -7.55 2.90
C ASP A 26 2.13 -6.56 4.02
N ASN A 27 1.27 -6.46 5.02
CA ASN A 27 1.43 -5.63 6.23
C ASN A 27 1.98 -4.20 6.00
N PHE A 28 1.50 -3.50 4.97
CA PHE A 28 2.00 -2.18 4.58
C PHE A 28 1.44 -1.05 5.45
N SER A 29 2.29 -0.12 5.90
CA SER A 29 1.88 1.06 6.66
C SER A 29 2.49 2.33 6.07
N LEU A 30 1.71 3.40 5.98
CA LEU A 30 2.11 4.69 5.40
C LEU A 30 1.38 5.83 6.10
N GLU A 31 2.10 6.90 6.41
CA GLU A 31 1.54 8.16 6.87
C GLU A 31 1.90 9.28 5.89
N ILE A 32 0.93 10.11 5.54
CA ILE A 32 1.12 11.28 4.68
C ILE A 32 0.56 12.49 5.40
N LYS A 33 1.35 13.53 5.57
CA LYS A 33 0.92 14.80 6.15
C LYS A 33 0.31 15.70 5.07
N LYS A 34 -0.55 16.63 5.48
CA LYS A 34 -1.12 17.62 4.55
C LYS A 34 0.01 18.46 3.91
N GLY A 35 0.04 18.48 2.58
CA GLY A 35 1.06 19.22 1.80
C GLY A 35 2.33 18.42 1.51
N GLU A 36 2.43 17.17 1.97
CA GLU A 36 3.53 16.28 1.65
C GLU A 36 3.34 15.65 0.26
N THR A 37 4.45 15.51 -0.48
CA THR A 37 4.47 14.81 -1.78
C THR A 37 5.34 13.58 -1.65
N ILE A 38 4.81 12.42 -2.02
CA ILE A 38 5.49 11.13 -1.91
C ILE A 38 5.41 10.40 -3.24
N ALA A 39 6.42 9.59 -3.56
CA ALA A 39 6.43 8.72 -4.72
C ALA A 39 6.55 7.26 -4.27
N ILE A 40 5.68 6.40 -4.81
CA ILE A 40 5.77 4.95 -4.65
C ILE A 40 6.46 4.40 -5.89
N VAL A 41 7.62 3.76 -5.71
CA VAL A 41 8.47 3.23 -6.80
C VAL A 41 8.83 1.76 -6.56
N GLY A 42 9.14 1.03 -7.63
CA GLY A 42 9.41 -0.41 -7.58
C GLY A 42 9.11 -1.13 -8.89
N GLU A 43 9.53 -2.38 -9.01
CA GLU A 43 9.38 -3.21 -10.21
C GLU A 43 7.92 -3.48 -10.59
N SER A 44 7.67 -3.83 -11.86
CA SER A 44 6.31 -4.21 -12.30
C SER A 44 5.78 -5.38 -11.47
N GLY A 45 4.52 -5.29 -11.01
CA GLY A 45 3.91 -6.32 -10.17
C GLY A 45 4.15 -6.20 -8.65
N SER A 46 4.94 -5.24 -8.18
CA SER A 46 5.28 -5.09 -6.75
C SER A 46 4.17 -4.50 -5.85
N GLY A 47 2.92 -4.44 -6.31
CA GLY A 47 1.79 -3.95 -5.52
C GLY A 47 1.53 -2.42 -5.51
N LYS A 48 2.36 -1.61 -6.16
CA LYS A 48 2.28 -0.12 -6.10
C LYS A 48 0.93 0.49 -6.47
N SER A 49 0.28 -0.05 -7.50
CA SER A 49 -1.03 0.45 -7.97
C SER A 49 -2.19 -0.08 -7.14
N THR A 50 -1.92 -1.04 -6.27
CA THR A 50 -2.90 -1.73 -5.42
C THR A 50 -2.91 -1.15 -4.01
N THR A 51 -1.76 -0.61 -3.57
CA THR A 51 -1.60 0.16 -2.33
C THR A 51 -2.35 1.49 -2.40
#